data_AF-S8C2W2-F1
#
_entry.id   AF-S8C2W2-F1
#
_cell.length_a   1.000
_cell.length_b   1.000
_cell.length_c   1.000
_cell.angle_alpha   90.00
_cell.angle_beta   90.00
_cell.angle_gamma   90.00
#
_symmetry.space_group_name_H-M   'P 1'
#
loop_
_entity.id
_entity.type
_entity.pdbx_description
1 polymer ?
#
loop_
_entity_poly.entity_id
_entity_poly.type
_entity_poly.pdbx_seq_one_letter_code
_entity_poly.pdbx_strand_id
1 'polypeptide(L)'
;LLKATRQSLNSRIRNFSTAINRRHLEDEGDWSYAGEWWHAEQSSCRTVFREISHCGNGVVSVLAHPSSQPGRLERELAEKWLQHKFRVTGCEWRTLHFNEYTRQSTVKVLVAHREEEPSSILLQQQPHCLAVPYVKSMISTGLATLSASSCDVFKNAVQGKQSINALCIGHGGGSIPLFLTMKIRGAIVHTVELDPTVIAASIKAMGFPAFSLISPSGDRVHPKPDPIDHLLWKGAHDRLLLFNSDAEKFILETSNVYDIILIDAYDGDDVFPHKLWRPDEPFMKALGN
;
A
#
# COMPACT_ATOMS: atom_id res chain seq x y z
N LEU A 1 -20.85 -51.24 41.53
CA LEU A 1 -21.24 -49.82 41.44
C LEU A 1 -20.03 -49.00 41.01
N LEU A 2 -20.29 -47.95 40.23
CA LEU A 2 -19.40 -47.32 39.26
C LEU A 2 -18.20 -46.58 39.87
N LYS A 3 -17.00 -46.79 39.29
CA LYS A 3 -15.87 -45.84 39.35
C LYS A 3 -16.05 -44.83 38.21
N ALA A 4 -16.28 -43.58 38.56
CA ALA A 4 -16.44 -42.47 37.64
C ALA A 4 -15.12 -42.21 36.88
N THR A 5 -15.13 -42.43 35.57
CA THR A 5 -14.10 -41.96 34.65
C THR A 5 -14.51 -40.57 34.18
N ARG A 6 -13.78 -39.54 34.62
CA ARG A 6 -13.97 -38.15 34.19
C ARG A 6 -13.40 -38.02 32.77
N GLN A 7 -14.23 -38.20 31.75
CA GLN A 7 -13.87 -37.82 30.38
C GLN A 7 -13.85 -36.30 30.28
N SER A 8 -12.66 -35.75 30.09
CA SER A 8 -12.42 -34.37 29.69
C SER A 8 -12.90 -34.19 28.25
N LEU A 9 -14.12 -33.68 28.06
CA LEU A 9 -14.53 -33.07 26.81
C LEU A 9 -13.86 -31.69 26.72
N ASN A 10 -12.63 -31.65 26.23
CA ASN A 10 -12.04 -30.43 25.71
C ASN A 10 -12.74 -30.08 24.38
N SER A 11 -13.91 -29.47 24.46
CA SER A 11 -14.52 -28.80 23.32
C SER A 11 -13.55 -27.70 22.86
N ARG A 12 -12.93 -27.89 21.70
CA ARG A 12 -12.23 -26.81 20.97
C ARG A 12 -13.28 -25.80 20.53
N ILE A 13 -13.67 -24.91 21.44
CA ILE A 13 -14.39 -23.70 21.09
C ILE A 13 -13.42 -22.90 20.24
N ARG A 14 -13.66 -22.89 18.92
CA ARG A 14 -13.08 -21.87 18.05
C ARG A 14 -13.48 -20.54 18.67
N ASN A 15 -12.51 -19.81 19.21
CA ASN A 15 -12.73 -18.45 19.69
C ASN A 15 -13.00 -17.57 18.46
N PHE A 16 -14.23 -17.61 17.96
CA PHE A 16 -14.78 -16.53 17.15
C PHE A 16 -14.91 -15.34 18.09
N SER A 17 -13.87 -14.52 18.15
CA SER A 17 -13.93 -13.25 18.87
C SER A 17 -14.90 -12.33 18.13
N THR A 18 -16.08 -12.15 18.70
CA THR A 18 -17.03 -11.08 18.34
C THR A 18 -16.71 -9.78 19.08
N ALA A 19 -15.52 -9.67 19.69
CA ALA A 19 -15.07 -8.46 20.35
C ALA A 19 -14.62 -7.41 19.31
N ILE A 20 -15.58 -6.88 18.54
CA ILE A 20 -15.51 -5.50 18.04
C ILE A 20 -15.61 -4.65 19.31
N ASN A 21 -14.47 -4.43 19.94
CA ASN A 21 -14.36 -3.54 21.08
C ASN A 21 -14.81 -2.17 20.59
N ARG A 22 -15.96 -1.66 21.07
CA ARG A 22 -16.53 -0.34 20.78
C ARG A 22 -15.69 0.82 21.32
N ARG A 23 -14.37 0.77 21.15
CA ARG A 23 -13.58 1.99 21.01
C ARG A 23 -13.77 2.34 19.54
N HIS A 24 -14.42 3.47 19.24
CA HIS A 24 -14.39 4.04 17.90
C HIS A 24 -12.91 4.29 17.55
N LEU A 25 -12.22 3.27 17.06
CA LEU A 25 -11.06 3.45 16.22
C LEU A 25 -11.67 3.96 14.93
N GLU A 26 -11.66 5.28 14.75
CA GLU A 26 -12.04 5.88 13.48
C GLU A 26 -11.08 5.34 12.42
N ASP A 27 -11.62 4.54 11.51
CA ASP A 27 -10.88 4.10 10.32
C ASP A 27 -11.00 5.20 9.29
N GLU A 28 -9.95 6.02 9.16
CA GLU A 28 -9.92 7.12 8.18
C GLU A 28 -10.06 6.63 6.73
N GLY A 29 -9.82 5.34 6.46
CA GLY A 29 -10.06 4.71 5.16
C GLY A 29 -11.45 4.08 5.05
N ASP A 30 -12.36 4.29 5.99
CA ASP A 30 -13.71 3.75 5.91
C ASP A 30 -14.51 4.33 4.74
N TRP A 31 -15.36 3.50 4.14
CA TRP A 31 -16.17 3.89 2.99
C TRP A 31 -17.17 5.01 3.32
N SER A 32 -17.50 5.23 4.60
CA SER A 32 -18.28 6.38 5.04
C SER A 32 -17.66 7.73 4.64
N TYR A 33 -16.34 7.80 4.46
CA TYR A 33 -15.63 8.99 3.96
C TYR A 33 -15.57 9.06 2.42
N ALA A 34 -16.20 8.13 1.68
CA ALA A 34 -16.19 8.14 0.22
C ALA A 34 -16.82 9.41 -0.37
N GLY A 35 -17.71 10.09 0.35
CA GLY A 35 -18.25 11.39 -0.06
C GLY A 35 -17.18 12.45 -0.34
N GLU A 36 -16.02 12.37 0.33
CA GLU A 36 -14.92 13.35 0.19
C GLU A 36 -14.15 13.21 -1.14
N TRP A 37 -14.25 12.09 -1.86
CA TRP A 37 -13.39 11.80 -3.01
C TRP A 37 -14.05 10.99 -4.14
N TRP A 38 -15.06 10.17 -3.82
CA TRP A 38 -15.81 9.38 -4.79
C TRP A 38 -16.92 10.21 -5.45
N HIS A 39 -17.61 11.04 -4.65
CA HIS A 39 -18.74 11.88 -5.05
C HIS A 39 -18.46 13.38 -4.98
N ALA A 40 -17.20 13.77 -4.78
CA ALA A 40 -16.82 15.18 -4.74
C ALA A 40 -17.19 15.88 -6.05
N GLU A 41 -17.82 17.05 -5.96
CA GLU A 41 -18.13 17.86 -7.14
C GLU A 41 -16.83 18.19 -7.88
N GLN A 42 -16.82 18.11 -9.21
CA GLN A 42 -15.61 18.36 -10.01
C GLN A 42 -14.97 19.74 -9.73
N SER A 43 -15.79 20.73 -9.35
CA SER A 43 -15.35 22.07 -8.92
C SER A 43 -14.49 22.08 -7.66
N SER A 44 -14.58 21.04 -6.83
CA SER A 44 -13.86 20.92 -5.55
C SER A 44 -12.53 20.20 -5.65
N CYS A 45 -12.22 19.58 -6.80
CA CYS A 45 -11.00 18.82 -7.02
C CYS A 45 -10.00 19.56 -7.91
N ARG A 46 -8.70 19.30 -7.72
CA ARG A 46 -7.62 19.89 -8.52
C ARG A 46 -6.77 18.80 -9.16
N THR A 47 -6.51 18.92 -10.45
CA THR A 47 -5.50 18.06 -11.11
C THR A 47 -4.11 18.45 -10.63
N VAL A 48 -3.38 17.49 -10.04
CA VAL A 48 -2.03 17.66 -9.47
C VAL A 48 -0.96 16.89 -10.25
N PHE A 49 -1.38 15.99 -11.14
CA PHE A 49 -0.52 15.26 -12.06
C PHE A 49 -1.34 14.89 -13.29
N ARG A 50 -0.73 15.00 -14.48
CA ARG A 50 -1.33 14.55 -15.73
C ARG A 50 -0.24 14.29 -16.76
N GLU A 51 -0.10 13.05 -17.19
CA GLU A 51 0.87 12.64 -18.21
C GLU A 51 0.25 11.57 -19.12
N ILE A 52 0.76 11.45 -20.35
CA ILE A 52 0.35 10.42 -21.29
C ILE A 52 1.18 9.16 -21.02
N SER A 53 0.50 8.03 -20.81
CA SER A 53 1.10 6.71 -20.73
C SER A 53 1.42 6.17 -22.12
N HIS A 54 2.59 5.54 -22.23
CA HIS A 54 3.00 4.79 -23.42
C HIS A 54 2.82 3.27 -23.26
N CYS A 55 2.16 2.83 -22.17
CA CYS A 55 1.95 1.42 -21.83
C CYS A 55 0.48 0.99 -21.92
N GLY A 56 -0.37 1.76 -22.59
CA GLY A 56 -1.77 1.42 -22.84
C GLY A 56 -2.79 2.02 -21.87
N ASN A 57 -2.35 2.71 -20.82
CA ASN A 57 -3.25 3.37 -19.85
C ASN A 57 -3.80 4.72 -20.34
N GLY A 58 -3.42 5.15 -21.55
CA GLY A 58 -3.86 6.42 -22.15
C GLY A 58 -3.41 7.63 -21.35
N VAL A 59 -4.32 8.41 -20.77
CA VAL A 59 -3.95 9.56 -19.91
C VAL A 59 -3.98 9.16 -18.44
N VAL A 60 -2.85 9.26 -17.76
CA VAL A 60 -2.76 9.07 -16.30
C VAL A 60 -2.89 10.42 -15.61
N SER A 61 -3.87 10.56 -14.72
CA SER A 61 -4.08 11.78 -13.95
C SER A 61 -4.26 11.50 -12.46
N VAL A 62 -3.83 12.45 -11.62
CA VAL A 62 -4.10 12.43 -10.18
C VAL A 62 -4.89 13.69 -9.84
N LEU A 63 -6.04 13.48 -9.20
CA LEU A 63 -6.86 14.55 -8.65
C LEU A 63 -6.66 14.62 -7.14
N ALA A 64 -6.50 15.83 -6.63
CA ALA A 64 -6.50 16.14 -5.21
C ALA A 64 -7.88 16.63 -4.78
N HIS A 65 -8.41 16.04 -3.71
CA HIS A 65 -9.68 16.42 -3.09
C HIS A 65 -9.44 16.85 -1.64
N PRO A 66 -10.22 17.80 -1.12
CA PRO A 66 -10.23 18.11 0.30
C PRO A 66 -10.48 16.85 1.12
N SER A 67 -9.86 16.75 2.29
CA SER A 67 -10.14 15.68 3.25
C SER A 67 -10.47 16.25 4.61
N SER A 68 -11.26 15.50 5.38
CA SER A 68 -11.37 15.69 6.83
C SER A 68 -9.98 15.79 7.45
N GLN A 69 -9.77 16.89 8.16
CA GLN A 69 -8.48 17.23 8.75
C GLN A 69 -8.18 16.30 9.93
N PRO A 70 -6.91 15.89 10.11
CA PRO A 70 -6.51 15.14 11.29
C PRO A 70 -6.85 15.95 12.54
N GLY A 71 -7.17 15.26 13.64
CA GLY A 71 -7.46 15.92 14.91
C GLY A 71 -6.30 16.81 15.35
N ARG A 72 -6.57 17.87 16.11
CA ARG A 72 -5.54 18.82 16.56
C ARG A 72 -4.32 18.12 17.20
N LEU A 73 -4.57 17.10 18.01
CA LEU A 73 -3.52 16.32 18.67
C LEU A 73 -2.66 15.55 17.66
N GLU A 74 -3.26 14.95 16.64
CA GLU A 74 -2.55 14.19 15.60
C GLU A 74 -1.69 15.11 14.74
N ARG A 75 -2.20 16.31 14.43
CA ARG A 75 -1.44 17.34 13.74
C ARG A 75 -0.24 17.79 14.57
N GLU A 76 -0.44 18.11 15.85
CA GLU A 76 0.65 18.51 16.76
C GLU A 76 1.69 17.38 16.94
N LEU A 77 1.25 16.12 16.98
CA LEU A 77 2.14 14.96 17.02
C LEU A 77 2.93 14.79 15.71
N ALA A 78 2.29 14.99 14.56
CA ALA A 78 2.93 14.95 13.26
C ALA A 78 3.97 16.07 13.12
N GLU A 79 3.65 17.31 13.50
CA GLU A 79 4.57 18.45 13.46
C GLU A 79 5.76 18.29 14.42
N LYS A 80 5.50 17.81 15.64
CA LYS A 80 6.56 17.50 16.61
C LYS A 80 7.48 16.41 16.06
N TRP A 81 6.91 15.39 15.42
CA TRP A 81 7.68 14.32 14.81
C TRP A 81 8.46 14.81 13.60
N LEU A 82 7.93 15.74 12.82
CA LEU A 82 8.64 16.45 11.76
C LEU A 82 9.67 17.48 12.30
N GLN A 83 9.98 17.43 13.60
CA GLN A 83 11.03 18.20 14.27
C GLN A 83 10.87 19.72 14.16
N HIS A 84 9.64 20.23 14.00
CA HIS A 84 9.34 21.67 13.82
C HIS A 84 10.02 22.32 12.60
N LYS A 85 10.66 21.55 11.72
CA LYS A 85 11.21 22.06 10.45
C LYS A 85 10.14 22.12 9.35
N PHE A 86 9.03 21.44 9.58
CA PHE A 86 7.93 21.34 8.65
C PHE A 86 6.63 21.67 9.36
N ARG A 87 5.78 22.37 8.64
CA ARG A 87 4.43 22.71 9.06
C ARG A 87 3.43 21.88 8.29
N VAL A 88 2.51 21.25 9.01
CA VAL A 88 1.45 20.43 8.40
C VAL A 88 0.31 21.34 7.99
N THR A 89 0.00 21.39 6.69
CA THR A 89 -1.11 22.19 6.16
C THR A 89 -2.43 21.44 6.24
N GLY A 90 -2.38 20.12 6.14
CA GLY A 90 -3.55 19.26 6.32
C GLY A 90 -3.41 17.91 5.63
N CYS A 91 -4.56 17.30 5.36
CA CYS A 91 -4.66 16.08 4.55
C CYS A 91 -5.50 16.30 3.30
N GLU A 92 -5.22 15.52 2.27
CA GLU A 92 -5.97 15.48 1.03
C GLU A 92 -6.18 14.03 0.57
N TRP A 93 -7.26 13.78 -0.15
CA TRP A 93 -7.41 12.54 -0.91
C TRP A 93 -6.75 12.71 -2.28
N ARG A 94 -5.98 11.71 -2.71
CA ARG A 94 -5.39 11.63 -4.04
C ARG A 94 -5.99 10.44 -4.77
N THR A 95 -6.70 10.72 -5.86
CA THR A 95 -7.32 9.70 -6.71
C THR A 95 -6.58 9.61 -8.03
N LEU A 96 -6.05 8.44 -8.35
CA LEU A 96 -5.41 8.11 -9.63
C LEU A 96 -6.48 7.66 -10.63
N HIS A 97 -6.42 8.19 -11.85
CA HIS A 97 -7.34 7.87 -12.93
C HIS A 97 -6.60 7.56 -14.23
N PHE A 98 -7.17 6.67 -15.02
CA PHE A 98 -6.83 6.46 -16.43
C PHE A 98 -7.95 7.02 -17.31
N ASN A 99 -7.56 7.75 -18.35
CA ASN A 99 -8.47 8.36 -19.32
C ASN A 99 -9.59 9.21 -18.70
N GLU A 100 -9.37 9.77 -17.51
CA GLU A 100 -10.31 10.60 -16.75
C GLU A 100 -11.55 9.88 -16.18
N TYR A 101 -11.84 8.64 -16.60
CA TYR A 101 -13.03 7.89 -16.16
C TYR A 101 -12.70 6.68 -15.28
N THR A 102 -11.58 5.99 -15.52
CA THR A 102 -11.25 4.76 -14.79
C THR A 102 -10.48 5.11 -13.53
N ARG A 103 -11.14 5.07 -12.37
CA ARG A 103 -10.51 5.32 -11.07
C ARG A 103 -9.74 4.08 -10.61
N GLN A 104 -8.42 4.21 -10.51
CA GLN A 104 -7.50 3.09 -10.28
C GLN A 104 -7.06 2.97 -8.83
N SER A 105 -6.78 4.08 -8.17
CA SER A 105 -6.30 4.06 -6.78
C SER A 105 -6.74 5.30 -6.04
N THR A 106 -6.97 5.16 -4.74
CA THR A 106 -7.28 6.28 -3.85
C THR A 106 -6.49 6.16 -2.57
N VAL A 107 -5.81 7.24 -2.21
CA VAL A 107 -4.98 7.30 -1.02
C VAL A 107 -5.19 8.61 -0.29
N LYS A 108 -5.06 8.61 1.04
CA LYS A 108 -4.98 9.84 1.82
C LYS A 108 -3.52 10.25 1.95
N VAL A 109 -3.22 11.54 1.75
CA VAL A 109 -1.88 12.09 1.92
C VAL A 109 -1.90 13.18 2.99
N LEU A 110 -0.88 13.19 3.83
CA LEU A 110 -0.54 14.34 4.65
C LEU A 110 0.30 15.29 3.80
N VAL A 111 -0.05 16.57 3.85
CA VAL A 111 0.61 17.65 3.14
C VAL A 111 1.33 18.52 4.16
N ALA A 112 2.62 18.70 3.96
CA ALA A 112 3.45 19.57 4.76
C ALA A 112 4.35 20.44 3.87
N HIS A 113 4.88 21.52 4.41
CA HIS A 113 5.93 22.29 3.75
C HIS A 113 7.06 22.62 4.71
N ARG A 114 8.25 22.91 4.17
CA ARG A 114 9.36 23.45 4.96
C ARG A 114 9.00 24.83 5.47
N GLU A 115 9.32 25.15 6.72
CA GLU A 115 9.07 26.50 7.25
C GLU A 115 9.88 27.56 6.49
N GLU A 116 11.14 27.24 6.18
CA GLU A 116 12.07 28.12 5.46
C GLU A 116 11.74 28.24 3.96
N GLU A 117 11.03 27.26 3.39
CA GLU A 117 10.67 27.21 1.97
C GLU A 117 9.21 26.74 1.80
N PRO A 118 8.22 27.63 1.95
CA PRO A 118 6.81 27.26 1.86
C PRO A 118 6.37 26.72 0.50
N SER A 119 7.13 26.97 -0.56
CA SER A 119 6.91 26.39 -1.90
C SER A 119 7.30 24.91 -1.99
N SER A 120 8.11 24.41 -1.06
CA SER A 120 8.52 23.00 -1.01
C SER A 120 7.43 22.17 -0.34
N ILE A 121 6.66 21.44 -1.14
CA ILE A 121 5.60 20.56 -0.65
C ILE A 121 6.16 19.16 -0.41
N LEU A 122 5.91 18.63 0.78
CA LEU A 122 6.10 17.22 1.12
C LEU A 122 4.75 16.52 1.18
N LEU A 123 4.70 15.35 0.56
CA LEU A 123 3.55 14.46 0.58
C LEU A 123 3.94 13.17 1.28
N GLN A 124 3.13 12.78 2.26
CA GLN A 124 3.26 11.48 2.91
C GLN A 124 1.94 10.74 2.80
N GLN A 125 1.91 9.70 1.96
CA GLN A 125 0.81 8.75 1.93
C GLN A 125 0.55 8.17 3.32
N GLN A 126 -0.72 8.13 3.75
CA GLN A 126 -1.13 7.60 5.04
C GLN A 126 -1.34 6.09 4.93
N PRO A 127 -0.39 5.26 5.37
CA PRO A 127 -0.36 3.83 5.06
C PRO A 127 -1.46 3.02 5.76
N HIS A 128 -2.12 3.59 6.76
CA HIS A 128 -3.21 2.94 7.48
C HIS A 128 -4.58 3.20 6.84
N CYS A 129 -4.65 4.16 5.91
CA CYS A 129 -5.87 4.61 5.27
C CYS A 129 -6.05 3.87 3.93
N LEU A 130 -6.77 2.74 3.97
CA LEU A 130 -7.08 1.93 2.80
C LEU A 130 -8.50 2.28 2.30
N ALA A 131 -8.63 3.28 1.43
CA ALA A 131 -9.94 3.84 1.06
C ALA A 131 -10.84 2.88 0.27
N VAL A 132 -10.25 2.07 -0.63
CA VAL A 132 -11.02 1.24 -1.55
C VAL A 132 -11.35 -0.12 -0.88
N PRO A 133 -12.63 -0.54 -0.78
CA PRO A 133 -13.01 -1.70 0.02
C PRO A 133 -12.33 -3.01 -0.39
N TYR A 134 -12.16 -3.25 -1.70
CA TYR A 134 -11.53 -4.50 -2.18
C TYR A 134 -10.08 -4.64 -1.69
N VAL A 135 -9.36 -3.52 -1.52
CA VAL A 135 -7.98 -3.50 -1.01
C VAL A 135 -7.92 -4.04 0.42
N LYS A 136 -8.88 -3.63 1.27
CA LYS A 136 -8.99 -4.17 2.64
C LYS A 136 -9.27 -5.67 2.61
N SER A 137 -10.16 -6.13 1.73
CA SER A 137 -10.49 -7.54 1.57
C SER A 137 -9.29 -8.37 1.09
N MET A 138 -8.55 -7.86 0.10
CA MET A 138 -7.35 -8.51 -0.45
C MET A 138 -6.27 -8.67 0.63
N ILE A 139 -5.93 -7.59 1.32
CA ILE A 139 -4.95 -7.62 2.41
C ILE A 139 -5.43 -8.53 3.54
N SER A 140 -6.68 -8.41 3.98
CA SER A 140 -7.21 -9.24 5.08
C SER A 140 -7.18 -10.72 4.74
N THR A 141 -7.57 -11.09 3.52
CA THR A 141 -7.56 -12.48 3.05
C THR A 141 -6.13 -13.02 2.95
N GLY A 142 -5.22 -12.23 2.39
CA GLY A 142 -3.81 -12.59 2.28
C GLY A 142 -3.16 -12.79 3.65
N LEU A 143 -3.34 -11.85 4.57
CA LEU A 143 -2.77 -11.94 5.93
C LEU A 143 -3.41 -13.05 6.75
N ALA A 144 -4.71 -13.31 6.60
CA ALA A 144 -5.36 -14.44 7.24
C ALA A 144 -4.81 -15.78 6.73
N THR A 145 -4.57 -15.88 5.42
CA THR A 145 -3.96 -17.07 4.79
C THR A 145 -2.55 -17.30 5.34
N LEU A 146 -1.71 -16.27 5.35
CA LEU A 146 -0.34 -16.34 5.87
C LEU A 146 -0.32 -16.68 7.37
N SER A 147 -1.24 -16.11 8.16
CA SER A 147 -1.37 -16.43 9.57
C SER A 147 -1.81 -17.88 9.80
N ALA A 148 -2.61 -18.45 8.90
CA ALA A 148 -3.09 -19.82 9.00
C ALA A 148 -2.03 -20.85 8.59
N SER A 149 -1.20 -20.53 7.59
CA SER A 149 -0.12 -21.41 7.12
C SER A 149 1.15 -21.34 7.98
N SER A 150 1.45 -20.18 8.56
CA SER A 150 2.79 -19.87 9.09
C SER A 150 2.73 -19.01 10.37
N CYS A 151 1.84 -19.37 11.31
CA CYS A 151 1.47 -18.58 12.49
C CYS A 151 2.66 -17.96 13.26
N ASP A 152 3.70 -18.76 13.58
CA ASP A 152 4.86 -18.26 14.33
C ASP A 152 5.75 -17.32 13.49
N VAL A 153 5.97 -17.67 12.21
CA VAL A 153 6.73 -16.83 11.26
C VAL A 153 6.06 -15.48 11.07
N PHE A 154 4.75 -15.49 10.82
CA PHE A 154 3.98 -14.28 10.61
C PHE A 154 3.95 -13.40 11.87
N LYS A 155 3.75 -14.00 13.04
CA LYS A 155 3.79 -13.27 14.32
C LYS A 155 5.15 -12.63 14.58
N ASN A 156 6.25 -13.33 14.26
CA ASN A 156 7.60 -12.79 14.36
C ASN A 156 7.84 -11.68 13.33
N ALA A 157 7.31 -11.82 12.12
CA ALA A 157 7.42 -10.81 11.07
C ALA A 157 6.71 -9.51 11.41
N VAL A 158 5.51 -9.56 12.01
CA VAL A 158 4.82 -8.36 12.52
C VAL A 158 5.69 -7.62 13.53
N GLN A 159 6.43 -8.35 14.37
CA GLN A 159 7.34 -7.78 15.37
C GLN A 159 8.70 -7.37 14.80
N GLY A 160 9.01 -7.69 13.55
CA GLY A 160 10.33 -7.46 12.93
C GLY A 160 11.43 -8.39 13.43
N LYS A 161 11.06 -9.53 14.04
CA LYS A 161 12.01 -10.55 14.53
C LYS A 161 12.42 -11.56 13.47
N GLN A 162 11.66 -11.60 12.37
CA GLN A 162 11.89 -12.49 11.24
C GLN A 162 11.45 -11.77 9.97
N SER A 163 12.13 -12.02 8.86
CA SER A 163 11.74 -11.45 7.57
C SER A 163 10.71 -12.33 6.86
N ILE A 164 9.83 -11.68 6.11
CA ILE A 164 8.99 -12.31 5.09
C ILE A 164 9.13 -11.52 3.79
N ASN A 165 8.99 -12.19 2.66
CA ASN A 165 8.98 -11.57 1.34
C ASN A 165 7.54 -11.48 0.83
N ALA A 166 7.09 -10.27 0.51
CA ALA A 166 5.80 -10.04 -0.11
C ALA A 166 5.98 -9.46 -1.52
N LEU A 167 5.22 -9.99 -2.48
CA LEU A 167 5.13 -9.46 -3.84
C LEU A 167 3.78 -8.80 -4.06
N CYS A 168 3.78 -7.56 -4.54
CA CYS A 168 2.61 -6.85 -5.03
C CYS A 168 2.75 -6.64 -6.54
N ILE A 169 1.78 -7.10 -7.32
CA ILE A 169 1.74 -6.90 -8.78
C ILE A 169 0.61 -5.94 -9.09
N GLY A 170 0.91 -4.86 -9.82
CA GLY A 170 0.01 -3.73 -9.97
C GLY A 170 0.21 -2.77 -8.80
N HIS A 171 1.00 -1.72 -9.03
CA HIS A 171 1.38 -0.79 -7.97
C HIS A 171 0.29 0.26 -7.75
N GLY A 172 -0.27 0.78 -8.85
CA GLY A 172 -1.25 1.86 -8.80
C GLY A 172 -0.75 3.04 -7.96
N GLY A 173 -1.50 3.40 -6.92
CA GLY A 173 -1.12 4.44 -5.96
C GLY A 173 -0.15 3.99 -4.85
N GLY A 174 0.17 2.70 -4.75
CA GLY A 174 1.12 2.14 -3.78
C GLY A 174 0.56 1.83 -2.39
N SER A 175 -0.77 1.85 -2.19
CA SER A 175 -1.39 1.66 -0.88
C SER A 175 -1.14 0.29 -0.27
N ILE A 176 -1.25 -0.79 -1.07
CA ILE A 176 -1.00 -2.17 -0.62
C ILE A 176 0.45 -2.35 -0.15
N PRO A 177 1.47 -2.11 -1.00
CA PRO A 177 2.84 -2.36 -0.61
C PRO A 177 3.31 -1.46 0.54
N LEU A 178 2.82 -0.22 0.61
CA LEU A 178 3.11 0.68 1.73
C LEU A 178 2.46 0.20 3.03
N PHE A 179 1.19 -0.23 2.99
CA PHE A 179 0.51 -0.79 4.16
C PHE A 179 1.27 -2.00 4.72
N LEU A 180 1.63 -2.96 3.87
CA LEU A 180 2.35 -4.16 4.28
C LEU A 180 3.67 -3.82 4.95
N THR A 181 4.48 -2.96 4.30
CA THR A 181 5.79 -2.54 4.83
C THR A 181 5.65 -1.82 6.17
N MET A 182 4.63 -0.96 6.33
CA MET A 182 4.43 -0.17 7.55
C MET A 182 3.81 -0.96 8.70
N LYS A 183 2.94 -1.94 8.42
CA LYS A 183 2.24 -2.73 9.45
C LYS A 183 2.99 -4.01 9.84
N ILE A 184 3.83 -4.54 8.95
CA ILE A 184 4.63 -5.74 9.17
C ILE A 184 6.11 -5.34 9.12
N ARG A 185 6.73 -5.18 10.28
CA ARG A 185 8.10 -4.61 10.39
C ARG A 185 9.17 -5.48 9.75
N GLY A 186 8.93 -6.79 9.64
CA GLY A 186 9.81 -7.75 8.97
C GLY A 186 9.50 -7.97 7.49
N ALA A 187 8.48 -7.32 6.93
CA ALA A 187 8.16 -7.52 5.51
C ALA A 187 9.17 -6.80 4.61
N ILE A 188 9.79 -7.53 3.69
CA ILE A 188 10.48 -7.00 2.52
C ILE A 188 9.46 -7.05 1.39
N VAL A 189 9.12 -5.90 0.83
CA VAL A 189 8.02 -5.78 -0.12
C VAL A 189 8.55 -5.39 -1.48
N HIS A 190 8.39 -6.29 -2.44
CA HIS A 190 8.59 -6.02 -3.85
C HIS A 190 7.24 -5.60 -4.45
N THR A 191 7.21 -4.49 -5.16
CA THR A 191 6.04 -4.04 -5.92
C THR A 191 6.45 -3.85 -7.37
N VAL A 192 5.61 -4.33 -8.30
CA VAL A 192 5.91 -4.35 -9.74
C VAL A 192 4.84 -3.57 -10.48
N GLU A 193 5.28 -2.60 -11.27
CA GLU A 193 4.43 -1.75 -12.11
C GLU A 193 4.94 -1.74 -13.54
N LEU A 194 4.04 -1.99 -14.48
CA LEU A 194 4.37 -2.00 -15.90
C LEU A 194 4.59 -0.57 -16.41
N ASP A 195 3.78 0.37 -15.95
CA ASP A 195 3.72 1.71 -16.50
C ASP A 195 4.56 2.72 -15.70
N PRO A 196 5.67 3.26 -16.26
CA PRO A 196 6.49 4.25 -15.58
C PRO A 196 5.73 5.55 -15.28
N THR A 197 4.66 5.88 -16.03
CA THR A 197 3.82 7.04 -15.75
C THR A 197 3.00 6.85 -14.48
N VAL A 198 2.54 5.62 -14.21
CA VAL A 198 1.85 5.27 -12.94
C VAL A 198 2.83 5.37 -11.76
N ILE A 199 4.05 4.86 -11.93
CA ILE A 199 5.13 5.03 -10.95
C ILE A 199 5.36 6.51 -10.65
N ALA A 200 5.52 7.34 -11.69
CA ALA A 200 5.72 8.77 -11.54
C ALA A 200 4.56 9.45 -10.82
N ALA A 201 3.31 9.11 -11.14
CA ALA A 201 2.12 9.61 -10.47
C ALA A 201 2.13 9.27 -8.96
N SER A 202 2.45 8.01 -8.64
CA SER A 202 2.45 7.53 -7.25
C SER A 202 3.48 8.28 -6.38
N ILE A 203 4.68 8.51 -6.91
CA ILE A 203 5.77 9.17 -6.20
C ILE A 203 5.53 10.68 -6.13
N LYS A 204 5.26 11.32 -7.27
CA LYS A 204 5.20 12.79 -7.36
C LYS A 204 3.92 13.38 -6.77
N ALA A 205 2.80 12.65 -6.84
CA ALA A 205 1.48 13.21 -6.53
C ALA A 205 0.66 12.43 -5.50
N MET A 206 1.05 11.19 -5.17
CA MET A 206 0.35 10.36 -4.19
C MET A 206 1.16 10.07 -2.93
N GLY A 207 2.35 10.67 -2.81
CA GLY A 207 3.19 10.62 -1.62
C GLY A 207 3.82 9.26 -1.34
N PHE A 208 4.05 8.45 -2.38
CA PHE A 208 4.78 7.18 -2.26
C PHE A 208 6.30 7.43 -2.17
N PRO A 209 7.08 6.65 -1.39
CA PRO A 209 8.49 6.92 -1.17
C PRO A 209 9.33 6.80 -2.45
N ALA A 210 9.99 7.88 -2.89
CA ALA A 210 10.82 7.88 -4.10
C ALA A 210 12.02 6.92 -4.00
N PHE A 211 12.61 6.78 -2.82
CA PHE A 211 13.76 5.89 -2.56
C PHE A 211 13.46 4.42 -2.83
N SER A 212 12.18 4.02 -2.87
CA SER A 212 11.78 2.64 -3.19
C SER A 212 12.10 2.22 -4.62
N LEU A 213 12.26 3.16 -5.56
CA LEU A 213 12.40 2.86 -6.98
C LEU A 213 13.73 2.14 -7.29
N ILE A 214 13.61 1.00 -7.96
CA ILE A 214 14.71 0.17 -8.42
C ILE A 214 14.95 0.39 -9.91
N SER A 215 16.21 0.56 -10.28
CA SER A 215 16.64 0.70 -11.66
C SER A 215 16.62 -0.66 -12.36
N PRO A 216 16.69 -0.69 -13.70
CA PRO A 216 16.85 -1.94 -14.44
C PRO A 216 18.13 -2.73 -14.11
N SER A 217 19.14 -2.11 -13.47
CA SER A 217 20.36 -2.83 -13.01
C SER A 217 20.14 -3.57 -11.69
N GLY A 218 19.01 -3.38 -11.02
CA GLY A 218 18.69 -3.96 -9.71
C GLY A 218 19.09 -3.08 -8.52
N ASP A 219 19.75 -1.95 -8.77
CA ASP A 219 20.12 -0.98 -7.72
C ASP A 219 19.01 0.06 -7.50
N ARG A 220 18.99 0.70 -6.33
CA ARG A 220 18.10 1.85 -6.12
C ARG A 220 18.48 2.99 -7.06
N VAL A 221 17.47 3.62 -7.68
CA VAL A 221 17.67 4.81 -8.51
C VAL A 221 18.30 5.94 -7.70
N HIS A 222 17.90 6.07 -6.43
CA HIS A 222 18.54 6.96 -5.48
C HIS A 222 19.55 6.17 -4.65
N PRO A 223 20.86 6.50 -4.68
CA PRO A 223 21.90 5.70 -4.01
C PRO A 223 21.81 5.77 -2.49
N LYS A 224 21.17 6.81 -1.94
CA LYS A 224 20.94 7.01 -0.51
C LYS A 224 19.55 7.63 -0.30
N PRO A 225 18.86 7.29 0.80
CA PRO A 225 17.59 7.92 1.12
C PRO A 225 17.80 9.40 1.46
N ASP A 226 16.82 10.25 1.16
CA ASP A 226 16.84 11.61 1.68
C ASP A 226 16.66 11.51 3.22
N PRO A 227 17.37 12.31 4.03
CA PRO A 227 17.13 12.36 5.48
C PRO A 227 15.65 12.49 5.86
N ILE A 228 14.83 13.14 5.02
CA ILE A 228 13.39 13.26 5.21
C ILE A 228 12.67 11.91 5.11
N ASP A 229 13.17 10.95 4.33
CA ASP A 229 12.56 9.62 4.19
C ASP A 229 12.63 8.83 5.51
N HIS A 230 13.70 8.98 6.28
CA HIS A 230 13.80 8.39 7.63
C HIS A 230 12.82 9.00 8.60
N LEU A 231 12.53 10.29 8.44
CA LEU A 231 11.43 10.93 9.12
C LEU A 231 10.14 10.27 8.63
N LEU A 232 9.71 10.53 7.41
CA LEU A 232 8.41 10.14 6.85
C LEU A 232 8.08 8.65 7.01
N TRP A 233 9.04 7.76 6.82
CA TRP A 233 8.78 6.33 6.67
C TRP A 233 9.37 5.45 7.76
N LYS A 234 10.15 6.01 8.71
CA LYS A 234 10.71 5.26 9.86
C LYS A 234 11.44 3.97 9.45
N GLY A 235 12.20 4.02 8.35
CA GLY A 235 12.93 2.87 7.79
C GLY A 235 12.08 1.89 6.97
N ALA A 236 10.79 2.14 6.77
CA ALA A 236 9.98 1.34 5.84
C ALA A 236 10.44 1.51 4.39
N HIS A 237 10.91 2.70 4.00
CA HIS A 237 11.43 2.94 2.64
C HIS A 237 12.61 2.02 2.28
N ASP A 238 13.39 1.56 3.26
CA ASP A 238 14.52 0.64 3.04
C ASP A 238 14.09 -0.79 2.69
N ARG A 239 12.88 -1.19 3.07
CA ARG A 239 12.31 -2.52 2.83
C ARG A 239 11.32 -2.54 1.67
N LEU A 240 11.13 -1.41 1.01
CA LEU A 240 10.23 -1.24 -0.12
C LEU A 240 11.05 -1.13 -1.41
N LEU A 241 10.70 -1.96 -2.38
CA LEU A 241 11.38 -2.04 -3.68
C LEU A 241 10.34 -2.02 -4.79
N LEU A 242 10.30 -0.91 -5.53
CA LEU A 242 9.39 -0.69 -6.66
C LEU A 242 10.14 -0.90 -7.98
N PHE A 243 9.70 -1.89 -8.76
CA PHE A 243 10.28 -2.25 -10.04
C PHE A 243 9.38 -1.78 -11.17
N ASN A 244 9.98 -1.11 -12.16
CA ASN A 244 9.32 -0.91 -13.45
C ASN A 244 9.56 -2.13 -14.34
N SER A 245 8.61 -3.06 -14.37
CA SER A 245 8.73 -4.30 -15.14
C SER A 245 7.36 -4.89 -15.46
N ASP A 246 7.31 -5.70 -16.51
CA ASP A 246 6.26 -6.70 -16.63
C ASP A 246 6.36 -7.74 -15.50
N ALA A 247 5.22 -8.17 -14.95
CA ALA A 247 5.18 -9.09 -13.82
C ALA A 247 5.67 -10.51 -14.16
N GLU A 248 5.39 -11.01 -15.37
CA GLU A 248 5.90 -12.30 -15.83
C GLU A 248 7.41 -12.26 -16.03
N LYS A 249 7.90 -11.20 -16.67
CA LYS A 249 9.35 -10.99 -16.79
C LYS A 249 10.03 -10.95 -15.42
N PHE A 250 9.48 -10.15 -14.49
CA PHE A 250 10.04 -10.00 -13.15
C PHE A 250 10.11 -11.33 -12.40
N ILE A 251 9.05 -12.15 -12.42
CA ILE A 251 9.05 -13.41 -11.69
C ILE A 251 10.00 -14.45 -12.31
N LEU A 252 10.17 -14.43 -13.64
CA LEU A 252 11.10 -15.34 -14.33
C LEU A 252 12.57 -14.98 -14.09
N GLU A 253 12.87 -13.71 -13.82
CA GLU A 253 14.23 -13.22 -13.60
C GLU A 253 14.62 -13.19 -12.12
N THR A 254 13.65 -13.20 -11.19
CA THR A 254 13.93 -13.16 -9.75
C THR A 254 14.24 -14.55 -9.20
N SER A 255 15.20 -14.62 -8.27
CA SER A 255 15.48 -15.82 -7.48
C SER A 255 14.81 -15.80 -6.10
N ASN A 256 13.95 -14.80 -5.84
CA ASN A 256 13.30 -14.63 -4.55
C ASN A 256 12.11 -15.59 -4.42
N VAL A 257 11.98 -16.18 -3.24
CA VAL A 257 10.78 -16.92 -2.82
C VAL A 257 9.89 -15.98 -2.01
N TYR A 258 8.59 -16.00 -2.29
CA TYR A 258 7.61 -15.12 -1.67
C TYR A 258 6.69 -15.88 -0.73
N ASP A 259 6.51 -15.34 0.48
CA ASP A 259 5.56 -15.87 1.46
C ASP A 259 4.11 -15.48 1.13
N ILE A 260 3.93 -14.37 0.42
CA ILE A 260 2.64 -13.87 -0.02
C ILE A 260 2.77 -13.10 -1.33
N ILE A 261 1.82 -13.30 -2.22
CA ILE A 261 1.71 -12.60 -3.52
C ILE A 261 0.31 -12.02 -3.62
N LEU A 262 0.23 -10.72 -3.83
CA LEU A 262 -1.01 -9.98 -4.07
C LEU A 262 -0.98 -9.46 -5.50
N ILE A 263 -1.98 -9.83 -6.30
CA ILE A 263 -2.09 -9.43 -7.71
C ILE A 263 -3.30 -8.50 -7.84
N ASP A 264 -3.03 -7.24 -8.13
CA ASP A 264 -3.99 -6.16 -8.35
C ASP A 264 -3.66 -5.43 -9.67
N ALA A 265 -3.59 -6.20 -10.76
CA ALA A 265 -3.22 -5.71 -12.07
C ALA A 265 -4.27 -6.10 -13.11
N TYR A 266 -4.72 -5.12 -13.87
CA TYR A 266 -5.70 -5.27 -14.95
C TYR A 266 -5.09 -4.74 -16.25
N ASP A 267 -5.57 -5.23 -17.39
CA ASP A 267 -5.25 -4.61 -18.67
C ASP A 267 -6.10 -3.35 -18.92
N GLY A 268 -5.91 -2.73 -20.09
CA GLY A 268 -6.61 -1.50 -20.46
C GLY A 268 -8.13 -1.65 -20.60
N ASP A 269 -8.65 -2.88 -20.64
CA ASP A 269 -10.08 -3.21 -20.74
C ASP A 269 -10.66 -3.68 -19.39
N ASP A 270 -9.94 -3.45 -18.28
CA ASP A 270 -10.32 -3.89 -16.93
C ASP A 270 -10.41 -5.42 -16.78
N VAL A 271 -9.66 -6.15 -17.62
CA VAL A 271 -9.60 -7.61 -17.59
C VAL A 271 -8.35 -8.07 -16.82
N PHE A 272 -8.55 -9.04 -15.93
CA PHE A 272 -7.46 -9.67 -15.21
C PHE A 272 -6.63 -10.58 -16.15
N PRO A 273 -5.36 -10.25 -16.46
CA PRO A 273 -4.63 -10.89 -17.55
C PRO A 273 -4.45 -12.39 -17.34
N HIS A 274 -4.83 -13.20 -18.34
CA HIS A 274 -4.76 -14.66 -18.27
C HIS A 274 -3.39 -15.22 -17.86
N LYS A 275 -2.31 -14.57 -18.31
CA LYS A 275 -0.93 -14.97 -17.96
C LYS A 275 -0.65 -14.97 -16.45
N LEU A 276 -1.37 -14.16 -15.66
CA LEU A 276 -1.14 -14.02 -14.22
C LEU A 276 -1.89 -15.05 -13.36
N TRP A 277 -2.71 -15.91 -13.97
CA TRP A 277 -3.53 -16.85 -13.18
C TRP A 277 -3.79 -18.22 -13.82
N ARG A 278 -3.54 -18.39 -15.13
CA ARG A 278 -3.67 -19.70 -15.76
C ARG A 278 -2.52 -20.63 -15.33
N PRO A 279 -2.81 -21.87 -14.86
CA PRO A 279 -1.79 -22.76 -14.29
C PRO A 279 -0.63 -23.14 -15.23
N ASP A 280 -0.89 -23.16 -16.54
CA ASP A 280 0.06 -23.57 -17.57
C ASP A 280 0.94 -22.43 -18.09
N GLU A 281 0.67 -21.19 -17.68
CA GLU A 281 1.43 -20.01 -18.10
C GLU A 281 2.78 -19.91 -17.36
N PRO A 282 3.81 -19.29 -17.99
CA PRO A 282 5.15 -19.19 -17.41
C PRO A 282 5.17 -18.54 -16.03
N PHE A 283 4.38 -17.48 -15.82
CA PHE A 283 4.25 -16.82 -14.52
C PHE A 283 3.83 -17.80 -13.41
N MET A 284 2.75 -18.54 -13.60
CA MET A 284 2.24 -19.47 -12.56
C MET A 284 3.19 -20.64 -12.32
N LYS A 285 3.88 -21.12 -13.37
CA LYS A 285 4.92 -22.15 -13.23
C LYS A 285 6.11 -21.65 -12.42
N ALA A 286 6.51 -20.39 -12.59
CA ALA A 286 7.60 -19.79 -11.84
C ALA A 286 7.27 -19.67 -10.34
N LEU A 287 6.00 -19.46 -9.98
CA LEU A 287 5.54 -19.39 -8.58
C LEU A 287 5.54 -20.74 -7.85
N GLY A 288 5.51 -21.86 -8.57
CA GLY A 288 5.47 -23.20 -7.99
C GLY A 288 6.83 -23.80 -7.64
N ASN A 289 7.92 -23.11 -7.99
CA ASN A 289 9.31 -23.52 -7.71
C ASN A 289 9.76 -22.98 -6.34
#